data_AF-A0A3B3VYK4-F1
#
_entry.id   AF-A0A3B3VYK4-F1
#
_cell.length_a   1.000
_cell.length_b   1.000
_cell.length_c   1.000
_cell.angle_alpha   90.00
_cell.angle_beta   90.00
_cell.angle_gamma   90.00
#
_symmetry.space_group_name_H-M   'P 1'
#
loop_
_entity.id
_entity.type
_entity.pdbx_description
1 polymer ?
#
loop_
_entity_poly.entity_id
_entity_poly.type
_entity_poly.pdbx_seq_one_letter_code
_entity_poly.pdbx_strand_id
1 'polypeptide(L)'
;MTAEQQATGLGKLTEGCSALEELQNPAAMSLLCVRVKKAKLHGPPDKFNAYVTLKVQNVKSTTITVRGDQPCWEQDFMFEISNLDSGLVVELWNKGLIWDTMIGTALIPLDTIHQSDEEGPGSWTALDSEVLMKEDQICGTTNPTPHQVLLDTRFELPFDIPEDEAEYWTSKLERINTMQIHDEVGSMTVH
;
A
#
# COMPACT_ATOMS: atom_id res chain seq x y z
N MET A 1 57.45 -38.91 26.76
CA MET A 1 56.04 -38.48 26.61
C MET A 1 55.95 -37.82 25.23
N THR A 2 55.89 -38.59 24.13
CA THR A 2 54.67 -39.03 23.40
C THR A 2 53.79 -37.84 22.98
N ALA A 3 53.33 -37.64 21.75
CA ALA A 3 53.58 -38.17 20.40
C ALA A 3 52.81 -37.21 19.45
N GLU A 4 53.24 -37.08 18.19
CA GLU A 4 52.45 -36.50 17.09
C GLU A 4 51.12 -37.24 16.86
N GLN A 5 50.09 -36.51 16.43
CA GLN A 5 49.11 -37.00 15.43
C GLN A 5 48.29 -35.86 14.79
N GLN A 6 48.13 -35.98 13.47
CA GLN A 6 47.40 -35.10 12.56
C GLN A 6 45.90 -35.43 12.47
N ALA A 7 45.15 -34.42 11.99
CA ALA A 7 44.06 -34.46 11.01
C ALA A 7 42.59 -34.68 11.44
N THR A 8 41.78 -33.85 10.76
CA THR A 8 40.41 -34.06 10.23
C THR A 8 39.23 -33.57 11.05
N GLY A 9 38.52 -32.58 10.48
CA GLY A 9 37.23 -32.12 10.98
C GLY A 9 36.66 -31.01 10.08
N LEU A 10 36.24 -31.37 8.87
CA LEU A 10 35.36 -30.55 8.03
C LEU A 10 34.12 -30.15 8.85
N GLY A 11 33.96 -28.86 9.12
CA GLY A 11 32.80 -28.29 9.80
C GLY A 11 32.14 -27.22 8.93
N LYS A 12 31.46 -27.71 7.89
CA LYS A 12 30.33 -27.12 7.14
C LYS A 12 30.24 -25.60 7.04
N LEU A 13 30.39 -25.15 5.79
CA LEU A 13 29.64 -24.09 5.13
C LEU A 13 28.27 -23.85 5.80
N THR A 14 28.14 -22.71 6.47
CA THR A 14 26.86 -22.00 6.59
C THR A 14 27.09 -20.56 6.15
N GLU A 15 27.63 -20.40 4.94
CA GLU A 15 27.36 -19.24 4.10
C GLU A 15 26.18 -19.66 3.22
N GLY A 16 24.97 -19.33 3.66
CA GLY A 16 23.75 -19.84 3.04
C GLY A 16 22.49 -19.24 3.68
N CYS A 17 22.54 -17.95 3.99
CA CYS A 17 21.38 -17.10 4.30
C CYS A 17 21.87 -15.65 4.31
N SER A 18 22.04 -15.06 3.14
CA SER A 18 22.00 -13.60 3.01
C SER A 18 21.59 -13.16 1.60
N ALA A 19 21.79 -14.00 0.57
CA ALA A 19 21.44 -13.63 -0.80
C ALA A 19 19.92 -13.56 -1.10
N LEU A 20 19.06 -14.16 -0.25
CA LEU A 20 17.60 -14.00 -0.37
C LEU A 20 17.04 -12.88 0.52
N GLU A 21 17.77 -12.47 1.57
CA GLU A 21 17.41 -11.27 2.34
C GLU A 21 17.86 -9.99 1.64
N GLU A 22 18.88 -10.05 0.77
CA GLU A 22 19.42 -8.86 0.07
C GLU A 22 18.73 -8.51 -1.27
N LEU A 23 17.78 -9.32 -1.76
CA LEU A 23 16.82 -8.88 -2.78
C LEU A 23 15.61 -8.15 -2.17
N GLN A 24 15.50 -8.16 -0.83
CA GLN A 24 14.49 -7.45 -0.08
C GLN A 24 15.10 -6.15 0.48
N ASN A 25 14.96 -5.06 -0.29
CA ASN A 25 15.04 -3.64 0.13
C ASN A 25 16.25 -2.84 -0.42
N PRO A 26 15.94 -1.85 -1.27
CA PRO A 26 16.09 -0.46 -0.80
C PRO A 26 14.86 0.44 -1.03
N ALA A 27 13.74 -0.08 -1.50
CA ALA A 27 12.44 0.59 -1.55
C ALA A 27 11.33 -0.45 -1.79
N ALA A 28 11.00 -1.26 -0.79
CA ALA A 28 9.89 -2.21 -0.92
C ALA A 28 8.56 -1.45 -1.06
N MET A 29 8.20 -1.11 -2.32
CA MET A 29 6.90 -0.55 -2.66
C MET A 29 5.84 -1.56 -2.24
N SER A 30 4.97 -1.17 -1.32
CA SER A 30 3.90 -2.02 -0.81
C SER A 30 2.58 -1.62 -1.48
N LEU A 31 1.77 -2.58 -1.92
CA LEU A 31 0.46 -2.26 -2.50
C LEU A 31 -0.60 -2.19 -1.40
N LEU A 32 -1.13 -1.00 -1.16
CA LEU A 32 -2.22 -0.75 -0.22
C LEU A 32 -3.56 -0.86 -0.96
N CYS A 33 -4.39 -1.79 -0.53
CA CYS A 33 -5.77 -1.96 -0.97
C CYS A 33 -6.72 -1.32 0.04
N VAL A 34 -7.59 -0.42 -0.45
CA VAL A 34 -8.61 0.27 0.36
C VAL A 34 -9.96 0.10 -0.30
N ARG A 35 -10.88 -0.57 0.39
CA ARG A 35 -12.28 -0.65 0.00
C ARG A 35 -13.12 0.29 0.84
N VAL A 36 -13.73 1.26 0.17
CA VAL A 36 -14.69 2.18 0.79
C VAL A 36 -16.08 1.55 0.74
N LYS A 37 -16.54 1.01 1.86
CA LYS A 37 -17.79 0.23 1.92
C LYS A 37 -19.01 1.12 2.07
N LYS A 38 -19.16 1.77 3.21
CA LYS A 38 -20.34 2.58 3.57
C LYS A 38 -20.03 3.57 4.67
N ALA A 39 -20.95 4.50 4.96
CA ALA A 39 -20.86 5.38 6.12
C ALA A 39 -22.16 5.39 6.93
N LYS A 40 -22.06 5.92 8.15
CA LYS A 40 -23.20 6.23 9.02
C LYS A 40 -23.09 7.70 9.41
N LEU A 41 -23.95 8.50 8.82
CA LEU A 41 -24.07 9.94 9.05
C LEU A 41 -25.18 10.20 10.05
N HIS A 42 -25.00 11.23 10.87
CA HIS A 42 -25.97 11.61 11.88
C HIS A 42 -26.71 12.86 11.41
N GLY A 43 -27.98 12.69 11.05
CA GLY A 43 -28.83 13.79 10.61
C GLY A 43 -29.88 13.30 9.61
N PRO A 44 -30.76 14.22 9.17
CA PRO A 44 -31.77 13.91 8.15
C PRO A 44 -31.16 13.40 6.83
N PRO A 45 -31.65 12.29 6.24
CA PRO A 45 -31.08 11.69 5.03
C PRO A 45 -31.04 12.64 3.82
N ASP A 46 -32.00 13.55 3.72
CA ASP A 46 -32.14 14.53 2.65
C ASP A 46 -31.04 15.61 2.65
N LYS A 47 -30.28 15.73 3.74
CA LYS A 47 -29.18 16.69 3.88
C LYS A 47 -27.85 16.19 3.33
N PHE A 48 -27.75 14.90 2.98
CA PHE A 48 -26.49 14.27 2.63
C PHE A 48 -26.45 13.84 1.16
N ASN A 49 -25.38 14.27 0.49
CA ASN A 49 -24.96 13.86 -0.83
C ASN A 49 -23.45 13.62 -0.75
N ALA A 50 -23.07 12.46 -0.18
CA ALA A 50 -21.75 12.25 0.37
C ALA A 50 -20.80 11.51 -0.58
N TYR A 51 -19.50 11.82 -0.49
CA TYR A 51 -18.43 11.07 -1.13
C TYR A 51 -17.20 11.01 -0.21
N VAL A 52 -16.35 10.00 -0.40
CA VAL A 52 -15.11 9.84 0.36
C VAL A 52 -13.93 10.18 -0.54
N THR A 53 -12.96 10.89 0.02
CA THR A 53 -11.66 11.12 -0.56
C THR A 53 -10.59 10.42 0.27
N LEU A 54 -9.71 9.69 -0.41
CA LEU A 54 -8.55 9.02 0.15
C LEU A 54 -7.31 9.77 -0.30
N LYS A 55 -6.42 10.15 0.61
CA LYS A 55 -5.15 10.80 0.30
C LYS A 55 -4.01 10.04 0.97
N VAL A 56 -3.00 9.70 0.18
CA VAL A 56 -1.79 9.03 0.66
C VAL A 56 -0.64 9.39 -0.29
N GLN A 57 0.51 9.77 0.27
CA GLN A 57 1.75 10.06 -0.50
C GLN A 57 1.56 10.94 -1.76
N ASN A 58 0.85 12.05 -1.64
CA ASN A 58 0.52 13.00 -2.73
C ASN A 58 -0.44 12.46 -3.81
N VAL A 59 -0.92 11.23 -3.67
CA VAL A 59 -1.99 10.66 -4.50
C VAL A 59 -3.33 10.90 -3.82
N LYS A 60 -4.37 11.12 -4.63
CA LYS A 60 -5.74 11.31 -4.17
C LYS A 60 -6.72 10.55 -5.06
N SER A 61 -7.61 9.80 -4.42
CA SER A 61 -8.73 9.12 -5.06
C SER A 61 -10.04 9.51 -4.41
N THR A 62 -11.14 9.48 -5.17
CA THR A 62 -12.46 9.91 -4.71
C THR A 62 -13.53 8.94 -5.18
N THR A 63 -14.46 8.59 -4.29
CA THR A 63 -15.62 7.76 -4.64
C THR A 63 -16.65 8.53 -5.47
N ILE A 64 -17.62 7.81 -6.03
CA ILE A 64 -18.85 8.46 -6.49
C ILE A 64 -19.61 9.12 -5.33
N THR A 65 -20.50 10.06 -5.65
CA THR A 65 -21.39 10.68 -4.67
C THR A 65 -22.67 9.87 -4.48
N VAL A 66 -23.05 9.61 -3.23
CA VAL A 66 -24.24 8.82 -2.85
C VAL A 66 -25.07 9.63 -1.85
N ARG A 67 -26.39 9.66 -2.07
CA ARG A 67 -27.33 10.37 -1.19
C ARG A 67 -27.77 9.54 0.01
N GLY A 68 -28.16 10.22 1.08
CA GLY A 68 -28.68 9.60 2.29
C GLY A 68 -27.70 9.64 3.45
N ASP A 69 -28.22 9.34 4.64
CA ASP A 69 -27.46 9.27 5.90
C ASP A 69 -26.71 7.92 6.07
N GLN A 70 -27.01 6.92 5.24
CA GLN A 70 -26.31 5.63 5.21
C GLN A 70 -25.82 5.30 3.79
N PRO A 71 -24.93 6.13 3.21
CA PRO A 71 -24.42 5.88 1.86
C PRO A 71 -23.61 4.58 1.80
N CYS A 72 -23.73 3.87 0.69
CA CYS A 72 -23.01 2.62 0.40
C CYS A 72 -22.31 2.77 -0.96
N TRP A 73 -20.99 2.62 -0.98
CA TRP A 73 -20.16 2.82 -2.17
C TRP A 73 -19.60 1.50 -2.71
N GLU A 74 -19.13 0.61 -1.84
CA GLU A 74 -18.46 -0.64 -2.21
C GLU A 74 -17.44 -0.46 -3.34
N GLN A 75 -16.54 0.52 -3.17
CA GLN A 75 -15.57 0.92 -4.20
C GLN A 75 -14.13 0.67 -3.74
N ASP A 76 -13.38 -0.06 -4.56
CA ASP A 76 -12.00 -0.45 -4.32
C ASP A 76 -11.00 0.57 -4.93
N PHE A 77 -9.91 0.81 -4.20
CA PHE A 77 -8.78 1.63 -4.63
C PHE A 77 -7.48 0.95 -4.25
N MET A 78 -6.45 1.11 -5.07
CA MET A 78 -5.10 0.59 -4.84
C MET A 78 -4.09 1.73 -4.90
N PHE A 79 -3.11 1.71 -4.00
CA PHE A 79 -2.05 2.71 -3.91
C PHE A 79 -0.70 2.03 -3.72
N GLU A 80 0.30 2.45 -4.47
CA GLU A 80 1.68 2.05 -4.22
C GLU A 80 2.26 2.92 -3.09
N ILE A 81 2.77 2.27 -2.04
CA ILE A 81 3.27 2.91 -0.83
C ILE A 81 4.78 2.75 -0.76
N SER A 82 5.49 3.88 -0.73
CA SER A 82 6.95 3.94 -0.64
C SER A 82 7.49 4.19 0.78
N ASN A 83 6.62 4.52 1.74
CA ASN A 83 6.97 4.99 3.07
C ASN A 83 5.85 4.69 4.07
N LEU A 84 6.08 3.71 4.94
CA LEU A 84 5.12 3.26 5.95
C LEU A 84 4.98 4.22 7.15
N ASP A 85 5.90 5.16 7.33
CA ASP A 85 5.82 6.18 8.40
C ASP A 85 4.75 7.25 8.13
N SER A 86 4.13 7.21 6.94
CA SER A 86 3.04 8.10 6.55
C SER A 86 1.66 7.57 6.97
N GLY A 87 0.60 8.33 6.69
CA GLY A 87 -0.77 7.93 7.00
C GLY A 87 -1.71 8.05 5.79
N LEU A 88 -2.73 7.20 5.78
CA LEU A 88 -3.87 7.31 4.89
C LEU A 88 -4.86 8.31 5.50
N VAL A 89 -5.04 9.45 4.83
CA VAL A 89 -6.05 10.44 5.21
C VAL A 89 -7.36 10.09 4.52
N VAL A 90 -8.40 9.91 5.32
CA VAL A 90 -9.76 9.68 4.87
C VAL A 90 -10.56 10.94 5.13
N GLU A 91 -11.23 11.47 4.13
CA GLU A 91 -12.12 12.62 4.26
C GLU A 91 -13.50 12.27 3.71
N LEU A 92 -14.52 12.52 4.52
CA LEU A 92 -15.92 12.40 4.12
C LEU A 92 -16.46 13.80 3.84
N TRP A 93 -17.00 13.99 2.63
CA TRP A 93 -17.45 15.28 2.13
C TRP A 93 -18.92 15.25 1.77
N ASN A 94 -19.61 16.36 1.98
CA ASN A 94 -20.96 16.61 1.46
C ASN A 94 -20.86 17.47 0.21
N LYS A 95 -21.36 16.95 -0.91
CA LYS A 95 -21.36 17.65 -2.19
C LYS A 95 -22.37 18.79 -2.20
N GLY A 96 -21.89 20.01 -2.41
CA GLY A 96 -22.73 21.21 -2.55
C GLY A 96 -22.91 21.64 -4.00
N LEU A 97 -23.66 22.73 -4.19
CA LEU A 97 -23.87 23.32 -5.52
C LEU A 97 -22.69 24.18 -5.98
N ILE A 98 -22.03 24.85 -5.03
CA ILE A 98 -20.92 25.80 -5.30
C ILE A 98 -19.64 25.31 -4.63
N TRP A 99 -19.72 24.96 -3.35
CA TRP A 99 -18.61 24.38 -2.59
C TRP A 99 -19.06 23.12 -1.86
N ASP A 100 -18.12 22.19 -1.72
CA ASP A 100 -18.32 20.97 -0.93
C ASP A 100 -17.96 21.25 0.54
N THR A 101 -18.62 20.59 1.48
CA THR A 101 -18.43 20.79 2.92
C THR A 101 -17.85 19.53 3.55
N MET A 102 -16.75 19.63 4.28
CA MET A 102 -16.18 18.49 4.99
C MET A 102 -17.13 18.07 6.13
N ILE A 103 -17.53 16.80 6.11
CA ILE A 103 -18.34 16.17 7.17
C ILE A 103 -17.42 15.69 8.29
N GLY A 104 -16.28 15.12 7.93
CA GLY A 104 -15.25 14.73 8.88
C GLY A 104 -14.06 14.05 8.21
N THR A 105 -13.02 13.79 9.00
CA THR A 105 -11.74 13.25 8.55
C THR A 105 -11.18 12.27 9.58
N ALA A 106 -10.36 11.33 9.13
CA ALA A 106 -9.58 10.45 9.98
C ALA A 106 -8.19 10.25 9.36
N LEU A 107 -7.21 9.99 10.20
CA LEU A 107 -5.86 9.57 9.79
C LEU A 107 -5.64 8.13 10.26
N ILE A 108 -5.37 7.23 9.32
CA ILE A 108 -5.00 5.84 9.59
C ILE A 108 -3.48 5.70 9.37
N PRO A 109 -2.67 5.50 10.42
CA PRO A 109 -1.23 5.26 10.26
C PRO A 109 -0.97 4.00 9.43
N LEU A 110 -0.12 4.09 8.40
CA LEU A 110 0.07 2.96 7.48
C LEU A 110 0.76 1.77 8.15
N ASP A 111 1.64 2.01 9.12
CA ASP A 111 2.30 0.99 9.94
C ASP A 111 1.32 0.14 10.79
N THR A 112 0.09 0.62 11.00
CA THR A 112 -0.96 -0.13 11.73
C THR A 112 -1.82 -1.02 10.82
N ILE A 113 -1.67 -0.91 9.49
CA ILE A 113 -2.45 -1.67 8.53
C ILE A 113 -1.85 -3.08 8.36
N HIS A 114 -2.70 -4.09 8.51
CA HIS A 114 -2.31 -5.49 8.37
C HIS A 114 -2.12 -5.89 6.90
N GLN A 115 -1.38 -6.97 6.68
CA GLN A 115 -1.28 -7.63 5.37
C GLN A 115 -2.37 -8.71 5.23
N SER A 116 -2.98 -8.80 4.05
CA SER A 116 -3.98 -9.82 3.71
C SER A 116 -4.19 -9.88 2.19
N ASP A 117 -4.35 -11.08 1.66
CA ASP A 117 -4.77 -11.37 0.28
C ASP A 117 -6.31 -11.37 0.12
N GLU A 118 -7.04 -11.62 1.20
CA GLU A 118 -8.51 -11.61 1.21
C GLU A 118 -9.10 -10.26 1.64
N GLU A 119 -10.24 -9.90 1.04
CA GLU A 119 -11.05 -8.74 1.47
C GLU A 119 -11.69 -9.00 2.84
N GLY A 120 -11.43 -8.11 3.79
CA GLY A 120 -11.97 -8.19 5.14
C GLY A 120 -13.38 -7.60 5.28
N PRO A 121 -14.06 -7.82 6.42
CA PRO A 121 -15.35 -7.18 6.70
C PRO A 121 -15.28 -5.65 6.81
N GLY A 122 -14.07 -5.11 7.00
CA GLY A 122 -13.80 -3.71 7.26
C GLY A 122 -14.00 -3.30 8.73
N SER A 123 -13.49 -2.13 9.08
CA SER A 123 -13.56 -1.53 10.42
C SER A 123 -14.24 -0.17 10.39
N TRP A 124 -15.13 0.07 11.36
CA TRP A 124 -15.77 1.38 11.53
C TRP A 124 -14.76 2.38 12.08
N THR A 125 -14.46 3.41 11.28
CA THR A 125 -13.57 4.51 11.62
C THR A 125 -14.40 5.72 12.00
N ALA A 126 -14.19 6.22 13.23
CA ALA A 126 -14.80 7.48 13.67
C ALA A 126 -14.16 8.67 12.97
N LEU A 127 -14.96 9.68 12.68
CA LEU A 127 -14.48 10.88 11.99
C LEU A 127 -14.44 12.06 12.95
N ASP A 128 -13.40 12.85 12.79
CA ASP A 128 -13.12 14.09 13.49
C ASP A 128 -13.42 15.28 12.55
N SER A 129 -13.63 16.47 13.10
CA SER A 129 -13.97 17.66 12.28
C SER A 129 -12.77 18.51 11.89
N GLU A 130 -11.61 18.27 12.49
CA GLU A 130 -10.40 19.08 12.29
C GLU A 130 -9.18 18.19 12.04
N VAL A 131 -8.26 18.67 11.20
CA VAL A 131 -6.95 18.05 10.97
C VAL A 131 -5.89 18.76 11.80
N LEU A 132 -4.98 17.99 12.38
CA LEU A 132 -3.80 18.51 13.06
C LEU A 132 -2.63 18.51 12.08
N MET A 133 -1.98 19.66 11.95
CA MET A 133 -0.83 19.82 11.05
C MET A 133 0.46 20.03 11.84
N LYS A 134 1.53 19.40 11.37
CA LYS A 134 2.91 19.63 11.81
C LYS A 134 3.80 19.69 10.58
N GLU A 135 4.55 20.78 10.41
CA GLU A 135 5.47 20.96 9.27
C GLU A 135 4.80 20.70 7.91
N ASP A 136 3.60 21.27 7.71
CA ASP A 136 2.74 21.08 6.52
C ASP A 136 2.27 19.64 6.24
N GLN A 137 2.47 18.72 7.18
CA GLN A 137 1.97 17.34 7.11
C GLN A 137 0.84 17.13 8.14
N ILE A 138 -0.19 16.36 7.75
CA ILE A 138 -1.25 15.95 8.66
C ILE A 138 -0.66 14.91 9.63
N CYS A 139 -0.66 15.22 10.92
CA CYS A 139 -0.12 14.37 11.98
C CYS A 139 -1.21 13.75 12.87
N GLY A 140 -2.47 14.13 12.66
CA GLY A 140 -3.61 13.57 13.39
C GLY A 140 -4.90 14.31 13.06
N THR A 141 -5.95 13.98 13.79
CA THR A 141 -7.27 14.62 13.72
C THR A 141 -7.78 14.95 15.12
N THR A 142 -8.74 15.88 15.22
CA THR A 142 -9.34 16.24 16.51
C THR A 142 -10.78 16.72 16.37
N ASN A 143 -11.44 16.90 17.51
CA ASN A 143 -12.85 17.29 17.65
C ASN A 143 -13.81 16.24 17.05
N PRO A 144 -14.12 15.18 17.82
CA PRO A 144 -14.92 14.05 17.35
C PRO A 144 -16.31 14.43 16.86
N THR A 145 -16.69 13.84 15.73
CA THR A 145 -18.03 13.94 15.15
C THR A 145 -18.84 12.68 15.45
N PRO A 146 -20.18 12.70 15.33
CA PRO A 146 -21.01 11.51 15.42
C PRO A 146 -20.98 10.65 14.13
N HIS A 147 -20.12 10.96 13.16
CA HIS A 147 -20.06 10.30 11.85
C HIS A 147 -19.01 9.19 11.82
N GLN A 148 -19.28 8.13 11.07
CA GLN A 148 -18.36 7.01 10.91
C GLN A 148 -18.35 6.50 9.48
N VAL A 149 -17.21 5.98 9.04
CA VAL A 149 -17.03 5.33 7.74
C VAL A 149 -16.52 3.90 7.95
N LEU A 150 -17.05 2.94 7.20
CA LEU A 150 -16.60 1.55 7.18
C LEU A 150 -15.63 1.37 6.02
N LEU A 151 -14.40 0.98 6.34
CA LEU A 151 -13.32 0.76 5.38
C LEU A 151 -12.70 -0.62 5.60
N ASP A 152 -12.39 -1.32 4.53
CA ASP A 152 -11.40 -2.40 4.56
C ASP A 152 -10.08 -1.85 4.05
N THR A 153 -9.02 -1.94 4.86
CA THR A 153 -7.67 -1.46 4.54
C THR A 153 -6.69 -2.58 4.81
N ARG A 154 -5.94 -2.97 3.78
CA ARG A 154 -4.97 -4.06 3.86
C ARG A 154 -3.81 -3.82 2.90
N PHE A 155 -2.62 -4.26 3.28
CA PHE A 155 -1.52 -4.41 2.34
C PHE A 155 -1.60 -5.77 1.65
N GLU A 156 -1.38 -5.82 0.35
CA GLU A 156 -1.20 -7.11 -0.32
C GLU A 156 0.09 -7.77 0.13
N LEU A 157 0.04 -9.10 0.25
CA LEU A 157 1.23 -9.90 0.47
C LEU A 157 2.08 -9.89 -0.81
N PRO A 158 3.43 -9.85 -0.70
CA PRO A 158 4.29 -10.15 -1.83
C PRO A 158 3.88 -11.48 -2.44
N PHE A 159 3.80 -11.55 -3.76
CA PHE A 159 3.46 -12.80 -4.42
C PHE A 159 4.62 -13.80 -4.24
N ASP A 160 4.35 -14.93 -3.61
CA ASP A 160 5.30 -16.05 -3.51
C ASP A 160 5.35 -16.76 -4.87
N ILE A 161 6.35 -16.43 -5.70
CA ILE A 161 6.63 -17.16 -6.93
C ILE A 161 7.35 -18.46 -6.56
N PRO A 162 6.82 -19.64 -6.90
CA PRO A 162 7.53 -20.90 -6.73
C PRO A 162 8.93 -20.86 -7.37
N GLU A 163 9.92 -21.50 -6.73
CA GLU A 163 11.33 -21.42 -7.15
C GLU A 163 11.55 -21.91 -8.59
N ASP A 164 10.81 -22.93 -9.02
CA ASP A 164 10.85 -23.47 -10.38
C ASP A 164 10.28 -22.49 -11.43
N GLU A 165 9.21 -21.77 -11.08
CA GLU A 165 8.66 -20.70 -11.92
C GLU A 165 9.62 -19.49 -11.98
N ALA A 166 10.21 -19.12 -10.84
CA ALA A 166 11.17 -18.01 -10.76
C ALA A 166 12.43 -18.29 -11.61
N GLU A 167 12.98 -19.51 -11.55
CA GLU A 167 14.11 -19.93 -12.39
C GLU A 167 13.77 -19.88 -13.88
N TYR A 168 12.59 -20.39 -14.26
CA TYR A 168 12.13 -20.34 -15.64
C TYR A 168 12.03 -18.90 -16.16
N TRP A 169 11.43 -18.00 -15.38
CA TRP A 169 11.31 -16.59 -15.75
C TRP A 169 12.67 -15.89 -15.81
N THR A 170 13.55 -16.17 -14.86
CA THR A 170 14.92 -15.61 -14.82
C THR A 170 15.69 -16.02 -16.08
N SER A 171 15.75 -17.31 -16.40
CA SER A 171 16.44 -17.81 -17.58
C SER A 171 15.86 -17.24 -18.89
N LYS A 172 14.54 -17.12 -18.98
CA LYS A 172 13.86 -16.58 -20.16
C LYS A 172 14.14 -15.08 -20.33
N LEU A 173 14.15 -14.32 -19.24
CA LEU A 173 14.45 -12.88 -19.25
C LEU A 173 15.91 -12.61 -19.61
N GLU A 174 16.86 -13.37 -19.04
CA GLU A 174 18.27 -13.27 -19.40
C GLU A 174 18.48 -13.52 -20.89
N ARG A 175 17.80 -14.54 -21.45
CA ARG A 175 17.87 -14.83 -22.88
C ARG A 175 17.32 -13.68 -23.74
N ILE A 176 16.26 -13.01 -23.29
CA ILE A 176 15.69 -11.86 -24.01
C ILE A 176 16.61 -10.64 -23.93
N ASN A 177 17.14 -10.32 -22.75
CA ASN A 177 18.06 -9.19 -22.56
C ASN A 177 19.38 -9.38 -23.31
N THR A 178 19.89 -10.62 -23.39
CA THR A 178 21.12 -10.92 -24.16
C THR A 178 20.93 -10.86 -25.67
N MET A 179 19.69 -10.99 -26.18
CA MET A 179 19.38 -10.77 -27.60
C MET A 179 19.33 -9.28 -27.99
N GLN A 180 19.08 -8.36 -27.06
CA GLN A 180 19.07 -6.90 -27.33
C GLN A 180 20.47 -6.26 -27.39
N ILE A 181 21.49 -6.88 -26.80
CA ILE A 181 22.85 -6.33 -26.79
C ILE A 181 23.59 -6.57 -28.13
N HIS A 182 23.02 -7.37 -29.04
CA HIS A 182 23.70 -7.80 -30.26
C HIS A 182 23.27 -7.11 -31.57
N ASP A 183 22.47 -6.04 -31.51
CA ASP A 183 22.08 -5.28 -32.72
C ASP A 183 22.82 -3.93 -32.91
N GLU A 184 23.75 -3.53 -32.00
CA GLU A 184 24.50 -2.26 -32.16
C GLU A 184 26.03 -2.37 -32.25
N VAL A 185 26.60 -3.54 -32.52
CA VAL A 185 28.05 -3.67 -32.80
C VAL A 185 28.27 -4.48 -34.08
N GLY A 186 27.92 -3.89 -35.22
CA GLY A 186 28.03 -4.61 -36.49
C GLY A 186 27.92 -3.76 -37.74
N SER A 187 28.60 -2.61 -37.83
CA SER A 187 29.23 -2.17 -39.10
C SER A 187 29.91 -0.79 -38.93
N MET A 188 31.10 -0.77 -38.34
CA MET A 188 32.11 0.22 -38.71
C MET A 188 33.39 -0.57 -38.96
N THR A 189 33.69 -0.81 -40.24
CA THR A 189 34.99 -0.62 -40.92
C THR A 189 34.93 -1.37 -42.25
N VAL A 190 34.85 -0.65 -43.37
CA VAL A 190 35.22 -1.19 -44.68
C VAL A 190 36.42 -0.37 -45.14
N HIS A 191 37.56 -1.05 -45.29
CA HIS A 191 38.79 -0.55 -45.90
C HIS A 191 38.66 -0.47 -47.42
#